data_AF-A0A1Z8W004-F1
#
_entry.id   AF-A0A1Z8W004-F1
#
_cell.length_a   1.000
_cell.length_b   1.000
_cell.length_c   1.000
_cell.angle_alpha   90.00
_cell.angle_beta   90.00
_cell.angle_gamma   90.00
#
_symmetry.space_group_name_H-M   'P 1'
#
loop_
_entity.id
_entity.type
_entity.pdbx_description
1 polymer ?
#
loop_
_entity_poly.entity_id
_entity_poly.type
_entity_poly.pdbx_seq_one_letter_code
_entity_poly.pdbx_strand_id
1 'polypeptide(L)'
;MDIENLKKNPEQVKQLIGLLSSLLDTNEDVPKQSNDNNKPRNKFLDMSEFRAHKDDAELDKKLHADYKPIPRNRSFENINVRCRICGKEESVSPGLVSSYDRYKCNKCSGSAG
;
A
#
# COMPACT_ATOMS: atom_id res chain seq x y z
N MET A 1 -28.62 43.13 -26.66
CA MET A 1 -28.29 42.97 -25.23
C MET A 1 -26.78 42.99 -25.11
N ASP A 2 -26.22 44.02 -24.46
CA ASP A 2 -24.77 44.20 -24.38
C ASP A 2 -24.16 43.23 -23.37
N ILE A 3 -23.27 42.35 -23.85
CA ILE A 3 -22.61 41.30 -23.06
C ILE A 3 -21.81 41.89 -21.89
N GLU A 4 -21.28 43.11 -22.04
CA GLU A 4 -20.52 43.79 -20.99
C GLU A 4 -21.37 44.25 -19.80
N ASN A 5 -22.65 44.58 -20.02
CA ASN A 5 -23.56 44.97 -18.94
C ASN A 5 -24.04 43.75 -18.13
N LEU A 6 -24.16 42.58 -18.76
CA LEU A 6 -24.46 41.32 -18.08
C LEU A 6 -23.35 40.86 -17.12
N LYS A 7 -22.07 41.14 -17.46
CA LYS A 7 -20.93 40.86 -16.58
C LYS A 7 -20.92 41.71 -15.31
N LYS A 8 -21.50 42.92 -15.34
CA LYS A 8 -21.50 43.86 -14.22
C LYS A 8 -22.56 43.54 -13.17
N ASN A 9 -23.65 42.86 -13.56
CA ASN A 9 -24.79 42.57 -12.69
C ASN A 9 -25.01 41.05 -12.53
N PRO A 10 -24.32 40.38 -11.58
CA PRO A 10 -24.43 38.94 -11.39
C PRO A 10 -25.83 38.49 -10.96
N GLU A 11 -26.62 39.37 -10.33
CA GLU A 11 -27.99 39.09 -9.92
C GLU A 11 -28.95 38.98 -11.12
N GLN A 12 -28.75 39.79 -12.17
CA GLN A 12 -29.53 39.68 -13.41
C GLN A 12 -29.24 38.35 -14.12
N VAL A 13 -27.98 37.91 -14.09
CA VAL A 13 -27.58 36.61 -14.66
C VAL A 13 -28.24 35.45 -13.89
N LYS A 14 -28.29 35.50 -12.57
CA LYS A 14 -28.97 34.47 -11.75
C LYS A 14 -30.47 34.40 -12.03
N GLN A 15 -31.15 35.54 -12.15
CA GLN A 15 -32.58 35.60 -12.47
C GLN A 15 -32.86 35.00 -13.86
N LEU A 16 -31.99 35.27 -14.83
CA LEU A 16 -32.11 34.76 -16.20
C LEU A 16 -31.84 33.25 -16.26
N ILE A 17 -30.86 32.75 -15.50
CA ILE A 17 -30.61 31.30 -15.32
C ILE A 17 -31.81 30.63 -14.65
N GLY A 18 -32.41 31.25 -13.63
CA GLY A 18 -33.60 30.75 -12.95
C GLY A 18 -34.80 30.60 -13.89
N LEU A 19 -35.06 31.62 -14.71
CA LEU A 19 -36.11 31.57 -15.73
C LEU A 19 -35.81 30.50 -16.79
N LEU A 20 -34.58 30.41 -17.28
CA LEU A 20 -34.16 29.35 -18.21
C LEU A 20 -34.33 27.96 -17.60
N SER A 21 -33.97 27.76 -16.33
CA SER A 21 -34.15 26.48 -15.63
C SER A 21 -35.61 26.13 -15.37
N SER A 22 -36.52 27.11 -15.34
CA SER A 22 -37.97 26.85 -15.25
C SER A 22 -38.62 26.54 -16.59
N LEU A 23 -38.04 27.02 -17.70
CA LEU A 23 -38.49 26.75 -19.06
C LEU A 23 -37.91 25.45 -19.61
N LEU A 24 -36.75 25.03 -19.09
CA LEU A 24 -36.12 23.76 -19.36
C LEU A 24 -36.52 22.80 -18.24
N ASP A 25 -37.58 22.01 -18.44
CA ASP A 25 -37.95 20.93 -17.52
C ASP A 25 -36.74 20.01 -17.25
N THR A 26 -36.05 20.19 -16.13
CA THR A 26 -34.94 19.33 -15.71
C THR A 26 -35.49 18.09 -15.01
N ASN A 27 -36.11 17.19 -15.78
CA ASN A 27 -36.24 15.81 -15.36
C ASN A 27 -35.07 15.01 -15.93
N GLU A 28 -34.10 14.75 -15.03
CA GLU A 28 -33.04 13.73 -15.09
C GLU A 28 -32.02 13.89 -16.24
N ASP A 29 -30.75 14.24 -16.03
CA ASP A 29 -29.73 13.44 -15.36
C ASP A 29 -28.64 14.35 -14.78
N VAL A 30 -28.63 14.57 -13.46
CA VAL A 30 -27.39 14.98 -12.79
C VAL A 30 -26.60 13.68 -12.57
N PRO A 31 -25.42 13.49 -13.19
CA PRO A 31 -24.65 12.28 -12.93
C PRO A 31 -24.30 12.25 -11.46
N LYS A 32 -24.90 11.32 -10.71
CA LYS A 32 -24.46 10.96 -9.36
C LYS A 32 -22.97 10.66 -9.49
N GLN A 33 -22.13 11.47 -8.85
CA GLN A 33 -20.72 11.13 -8.66
C GLN A 33 -20.70 9.80 -7.90
N SER A 34 -20.51 8.71 -8.63
CA SER A 34 -20.29 7.40 -8.03
C SER A 34 -18.97 7.49 -7.29
N ASN A 35 -19.04 7.55 -5.96
CA ASN A 35 -17.89 7.48 -5.08
C ASN A 35 -17.04 6.26 -5.47
N ASP A 36 -15.90 6.57 -6.07
CA ASP A 36 -14.61 5.89 -5.98
C ASP A 36 -14.65 4.38 -5.70
N ASN A 37 -14.78 3.57 -6.76
CA ASN A 37 -14.45 2.13 -6.76
C ASN A 37 -14.09 1.56 -8.15
N ASN A 38 -13.80 2.41 -9.15
CA ASN A 38 -13.43 1.97 -10.51
C ASN A 38 -11.96 1.54 -10.61
N LYS A 39 -11.47 0.73 -9.66
CA LYS A 39 -10.29 -0.10 -9.95
C LYS A 39 -10.78 -1.35 -10.68
N PRO A 40 -10.10 -1.81 -11.74
CA PRO A 40 -10.45 -3.07 -12.37
C PRO A 40 -10.37 -4.18 -11.32
N ARG A 41 -11.54 -4.66 -10.87
CA ARG A 41 -11.65 -5.75 -9.91
C ARG A 41 -11.59 -7.07 -10.67
N ASN A 42 -10.67 -7.94 -10.29
CA ASN A 42 -10.61 -9.29 -10.85
C ASN A 42 -11.80 -10.11 -10.36
N LYS A 43 -12.80 -10.29 -11.23
CA LYS A 43 -14.04 -11.03 -10.94
C LYS A 43 -13.80 -12.53 -10.69
N PHE A 44 -12.68 -13.08 -11.16
CA PHE A 44 -12.32 -14.48 -10.89
C PHE A 44 -12.07 -14.74 -9.40
N LEU A 45 -11.66 -13.74 -8.62
CA LEU A 45 -11.42 -13.93 -7.18
C LEU A 45 -12.70 -14.22 -6.40
N ASP A 46 -13.86 -13.83 -6.93
CA ASP A 46 -15.17 -13.98 -6.28
C ASP A 46 -15.97 -15.18 -6.80
N MET A 47 -15.48 -15.85 -7.84
CA MET A 47 -16.12 -17.03 -8.42
C MET A 47 -15.90 -18.27 -7.55
N SER A 48 -16.87 -19.20 -7.58
CA SER A 48 -16.79 -20.48 -6.86
C SER A 48 -15.57 -21.32 -7.26
N GLU A 49 -15.16 -21.21 -8.52
CA GLU A 49 -14.11 -21.97 -9.17
C GLU A 49 -12.71 -21.55 -8.70
N PHE A 50 -12.57 -20.35 -8.10
CA PHE A 50 -11.29 -19.80 -7.67
C PHE A 50 -10.52 -20.73 -6.72
N ARG A 51 -11.24 -21.42 -5.83
CA ARG A 51 -10.66 -22.34 -4.83
C ARG A 51 -10.94 -23.80 -5.10
N ALA A 52 -11.60 -24.15 -6.21
CA ALA A 52 -11.94 -25.54 -6.53
C ALA A 52 -10.70 -26.44 -6.66
N HIS A 53 -9.53 -25.87 -7.01
CA HIS A 53 -8.26 -26.62 -7.03
C HIS A 53 -7.84 -27.17 -5.67
N LYS A 54 -8.34 -26.60 -4.56
CA LYS A 54 -8.04 -27.09 -3.20
C LYS A 54 -8.79 -28.37 -2.85
N ASP A 55 -9.90 -28.63 -3.55
CA ASP A 55 -10.70 -29.84 -3.34
C ASP A 55 -10.03 -31.06 -3.98
N ASP A 56 -9.13 -30.84 -4.96
CA ASP A 56 -8.32 -31.88 -5.61
C ASP A 56 -6.84 -31.79 -5.19
N ALA A 57 -6.42 -32.73 -4.36
CA ALA A 57 -5.05 -32.79 -3.85
C ALA A 57 -3.99 -33.04 -4.93
N GLU A 58 -4.33 -33.65 -6.07
CA GLU A 58 -3.37 -33.86 -7.16
C GLU A 58 -3.10 -32.57 -7.93
N LEU A 59 -4.15 -31.80 -8.20
CA LEU A 59 -4.04 -30.49 -8.84
C LEU A 59 -3.36 -29.47 -7.94
N ASP A 60 -3.74 -29.42 -6.65
CA ASP A 60 -3.13 -28.51 -5.67
C ASP A 60 -1.63 -28.73 -5.55
N LYS A 61 -1.18 -29.99 -5.47
CA LYS A 61 0.24 -30.35 -5.45
C LYS A 61 0.98 -29.93 -6.72
N LYS A 62 0.37 -30.07 -7.89
CA LYS A 62 0.98 -29.65 -9.17
C LYS A 62 1.09 -28.13 -9.27
N LEU A 63 0.08 -27.38 -8.81
CA LEU A 63 0.09 -25.92 -8.78
C LEU A 63 1.10 -25.35 -7.76
N HIS A 64 1.27 -26.04 -6.63
CA HIS A 64 2.19 -25.63 -5.57
C HIS A 64 3.59 -26.27 -5.63
N ALA A 65 3.84 -27.17 -6.59
CA ALA A 65 5.13 -27.85 -6.75
C ALA A 65 6.30 -26.88 -6.91
N ASP A 66 6.08 -25.78 -7.64
CA ASP A 66 7.09 -24.76 -7.91
C ASP A 66 7.14 -23.65 -6.84
N TYR A 67 6.16 -23.60 -5.94
CA TYR A 67 6.03 -22.54 -4.94
C TYR A 67 6.92 -22.81 -3.73
N LYS A 68 8.24 -22.71 -3.92
CA LYS A 68 9.18 -22.69 -2.81
C LYS A 68 9.02 -21.35 -2.08
N PRO A 69 8.78 -21.34 -0.76
CA PRO A 69 8.71 -20.08 -0.01
C PRO A 69 10.03 -19.35 -0.18
N ILE A 70 9.96 -18.13 -0.74
CA ILE A 70 11.14 -17.30 -0.91
C ILE A 70 11.70 -17.02 0.50
N PRO A 71 12.96 -17.37 0.80
CA PRO A 71 13.53 -17.10 2.09
C PRO A 71 13.50 -15.58 2.32
N ARG A 72 12.90 -15.17 3.45
CA ARG A 72 12.81 -13.76 3.86
C ARG A 72 14.16 -13.15 4.26
N ASN A 73 15.24 -13.92 4.14
CA ASN A 73 16.58 -13.51 4.54
C ASN A 73 17.20 -12.68 3.42
N ARG A 74 17.14 -11.36 3.58
CA ARG A 74 18.01 -10.41 2.86
C ARG A 74 19.48 -10.78 3.08
N SER A 75 20.28 -10.75 2.03
CA SER A 75 21.73 -10.95 2.13
C SER A 75 22.33 -9.85 3.00
N PHE A 76 23.18 -10.23 3.95
CA PHE A 76 23.91 -9.29 4.78
C PHE A 76 25.38 -9.69 4.79
N GLU A 77 26.24 -8.69 4.84
CA GLU A 77 27.67 -8.88 5.08
C GLU A 77 27.91 -8.85 6.58
N ASN A 78 28.80 -9.71 7.07
CA ASN A 78 29.17 -9.73 8.47
C ASN A 78 30.04 -8.52 8.80
N ILE A 79 29.81 -7.91 9.96
CA ILE A 79 30.59 -6.79 10.46
C ILE A 79 31.56 -7.33 11.50
N ASN A 80 32.83 -6.92 11.41
CA ASN A 80 33.83 -7.23 12.42
C ASN A 80 33.70 -6.22 13.56
N VAL A 81 33.33 -6.67 14.75
CA VAL A 81 33.16 -5.84 15.95
C VAL A 81 34.07 -6.33 17.07
N ARG A 82 34.56 -5.37 17.87
CA ARG A 82 35.39 -5.65 19.04
C ARG A 82 34.56 -5.58 20.31
N CYS A 83 34.58 -6.64 21.11
CA CYS A 83 33.90 -6.65 22.40
C CYS A 83 34.53 -5.63 23.35
N ARG A 84 33.71 -4.76 23.94
CA ARG A 84 34.15 -3.71 24.88
C ARG A 84 34.86 -4.22 26.13
N ILE A 85 34.45 -5.38 26.66
CA ILE A 85 34.95 -5.91 27.94
C ILE A 85 36.20 -6.78 27.77
N CYS A 86 36.17 -7.75 26.85
CA CYS A 86 37.30 -8.68 26.66
C CYS A 86 38.22 -8.33 25.48
N GLY A 87 37.85 -7.34 24.65
CA GLY A 87 38.65 -6.90 23.51
C GLY A 87 38.71 -7.88 22.33
N LYS A 88 37.97 -8.99 22.36
CA LYS A 88 37.93 -9.99 21.28
C LYS A 88 37.19 -9.45 20.05
N GLU A 89 37.72 -9.76 18.88
CA GLU A 89 37.11 -9.45 17.59
C GLU A 89 36.25 -10.62 17.13
N GLU A 90 34.98 -10.35 16.82
CA GLU A 90 34.02 -11.34 16.34
C GLU A 90 33.36 -10.82 15.07
N SER A 91 33.12 -11.73 14.11
CA SER A 91 32.38 -11.42 12.89
C SER A 91 30.91 -11.73 13.12
N VAL A 92 30.08 -10.68 13.18
CA VAL A 92 28.70 -10.77 13.67
C VAL A 92 27.74 -10.20 12.62
N SER A 93 26.50 -10.71 12.61
CA SER A 93 25.47 -10.14 11.74
C SER A 93 25.12 -8.70 12.18
N PRO A 94 24.85 -7.79 11.24
CA PRO A 94 24.49 -6.41 11.56
C PRO A 94 23.26 -6.27 12.47
N GLY A 95 22.32 -7.23 12.40
CA GLY A 95 21.11 -7.21 13.23
C GLY A 95 21.35 -7.48 14.72
N LEU A 96 22.49 -8.09 15.09
CA LEU A 96 22.86 -8.36 16.48
C LEU A 96 23.61 -7.18 17.12
N VAL A 97 24.13 -6.25 16.33
CA VAL A 97 24.93 -5.12 16.79
C VAL A 97 24.05 -3.88 16.81
N SER A 98 23.65 -3.43 18.00
CA SER A 98 22.91 -2.17 18.15
C SER A 98 23.80 -0.93 17.97
N SER A 99 25.04 -0.99 18.45
CA SER A 99 26.07 0.04 18.22
C SER A 99 27.46 -0.59 18.33
N TYR A 100 28.38 -0.17 17.45
CA TYR A 100 29.74 -0.70 17.38
C TYR A 100 30.47 -0.60 18.74
N ASP A 101 30.33 0.54 19.40
CA ASP A 101 31.05 0.84 20.65
C ASP A 101 30.48 0.17 21.90
N ARG A 102 29.25 -0.37 21.84
CA ARG A 102 28.59 -1.05 22.97
C ARG A 102 28.52 -2.56 22.79
N TYR A 103 29.17 -3.10 21.76
CA TYR A 103 29.14 -4.52 21.49
C TYR A 103 29.78 -5.33 22.63
N LYS A 104 29.06 -6.36 23.10
CA LYS A 104 29.52 -7.35 24.09
C LYS A 104 29.43 -8.73 23.46
N CYS A 105 30.48 -9.53 23.60
CA CYS A 105 30.44 -10.94 23.20
C CYS A 105 29.55 -11.74 24.15
N ASN A 106 29.07 -12.91 23.71
CA ASN A 106 28.15 -13.76 24.47
C ASN A 106 28.67 -14.14 25.87
N LYS A 107 29.99 -14.19 26.08
CA LYS A 107 30.60 -14.48 27.39
C LYS A 107 30.61 -13.27 28.33
N CYS A 108 30.62 -12.05 27.79
CA CYS A 108 30.69 -10.81 28.55
C CYS A 108 29.34 -10.08 28.67
N SER A 109 28.28 -10.59 28.02
CA SER A 109 26.94 -10.00 28.05
C SER A 109 26.35 -9.86 29.45
N GLY A 110 26.71 -10.77 30.38
CA GLY A 110 26.25 -10.73 31.77
C GLY A 110 27.04 -9.78 32.69
N SER A 111 28.14 -9.19 32.22
CA SER A 111 28.99 -8.32 33.03
C SER A 111 28.61 -6.85 32.86
N ALA A 112 28.59 -6.11 33.98
CA ALA A 112 28.52 -4.65 33.96
C ALA A 112 29.78 -4.11 33.27
N GLY A 113 29.60 -3.29 32.24
CA GLY A 113 30.70 -2.82 31.39
C GLY A 113 30.20 -2.04 30.19
#